data_AF-A0AAW5LTG2-F1
#
_entry.id   AF-A0AAW5LTG2-F1
#
_cell.length_a   1.000
_cell.length_b   1.000
_cell.length_c   1.000
_cell.angle_alpha   90.00
_cell.angle_beta   90.00
_cell.angle_gamma   90.00
#
_symmetry.space_group_name_H-M   'P 1'
#
loop_
_entity.id
_entity.type
_entity.pdbx_description
1 polymer ?
#
loop_
_entity_poly.entity_id
_entity_poly.type
_entity_poly.pdbx_seq_one_letter_code
_entity_poly.pdbx_strand_id
1 'polypeptide(L)'
;MKFSRFWRLSLGLLLLGIGQRLLYTGAISPWARDRGLPIFLIVLSLVALGLGMALIFPLIIWFYKRHRSDKRLPQLILAYLLSAVVAGLVIGGIGQLLYDHTSFAYYAVRTGVWTTSTIIQSILKLLLCFGLVSIHKNLPIRKRSNYLYLPLVGVFLASIGIVLLNYFLPTIGSIVTSLIDAIVLISTIYYFIYLVKETPYETTS
;
A
#
# COMPACT_ATOMS: atom_id res chain seq x y z
N MET A 1 -17.25 16.66 -8.71
CA MET A 1 -17.37 15.54 -7.74
C MET A 1 -16.18 14.56 -7.73
N LYS A 2 -15.65 14.11 -8.88
CA LYS A 2 -14.52 13.14 -8.93
C LYS A 2 -13.24 13.63 -8.21
N PHE A 3 -12.89 14.90 -8.41
CA PHE A 3 -11.71 15.52 -7.78
C PHE A 3 -11.81 15.61 -6.24
N SER A 4 -12.98 15.95 -5.71
CA SER A 4 -13.21 16.03 -4.25
C SER A 4 -13.09 14.65 -3.59
N ARG A 5 -13.57 13.58 -4.24
CA ARG A 5 -13.42 12.21 -3.74
C ARG A 5 -11.98 11.73 -3.80
N PHE A 6 -11.27 12.01 -4.90
CA PHE A 6 -9.85 11.70 -5.01
C PHE A 6 -9.03 12.43 -3.96
N TRP A 7 -9.26 13.73 -3.74
CA TRP A 7 -8.56 14.49 -2.70
C TRP A 7 -8.78 13.92 -1.30
N ARG A 8 -10.02 13.59 -0.93
CA ARG A 8 -10.34 12.96 0.36
C ARG A 8 -9.65 11.61 0.52
N LEU A 9 -9.60 10.81 -0.55
CA LEU A 9 -8.89 9.53 -0.56
C LEU A 9 -7.39 9.73 -0.37
N SER A 10 -6.76 10.61 -1.14
CA SER A 10 -5.32 10.87 -1.09
C SER A 10 -4.89 11.44 0.26
N LEU A 11 -5.60 12.45 0.77
CA LEU A 11 -5.34 13.03 2.08
C LEU A 11 -5.55 12.00 3.19
N GLY A 12 -6.61 11.20 3.10
CA GLY A 12 -6.88 10.13 4.06
C GLY A 12 -5.79 9.06 4.07
N LEU A 13 -5.30 8.65 2.91
CA LEU A 13 -4.24 7.64 2.79
C LEU A 13 -2.90 8.15 3.36
N LEU A 14 -2.57 9.42 3.12
CA LEU A 14 -1.40 10.07 3.73
C LEU A 14 -1.52 10.12 5.25
N LEU A 15 -2.67 10.56 5.78
CA LEU A 15 -2.91 10.65 7.22
C LEU A 15 -2.85 9.28 7.89
N LEU A 16 -3.41 8.24 7.25
CA LEU A 16 -3.29 6.87 7.76
C LEU A 16 -1.84 6.38 7.76
N GLY A 17 -1.09 6.60 6.68
CA GLY A 17 0.31 6.19 6.60
C GLY A 17 1.19 6.89 7.63
N ILE A 18 1.04 8.21 7.78
CA ILE A 18 1.74 9.02 8.78
C ILE A 18 1.35 8.57 10.19
N GLY A 19 0.04 8.41 10.46
CA GLY A 19 -0.48 7.96 11.75
C GLY A 19 0.05 6.58 12.16
N GLN A 20 0.03 5.59 11.26
CA GLN A 20 0.56 4.25 11.56
C GLN A 20 2.03 4.27 11.96
N ARG A 21 2.86 5.08 11.28
CA ARG A 21 4.29 5.18 11.60
C ARG A 21 4.56 5.99 12.85
N LEU A 22 3.87 7.10 13.08
CA LEU A 22 3.99 7.86 14.32
C LEU A 22 3.63 6.99 15.53
N LEU A 23 2.64 6.11 15.40
CA LEU A 23 2.27 5.17 16.44
C LEU A 23 3.41 4.18 16.71
N TYR A 24 3.97 3.59 15.65
CA TYR A 24 5.10 2.65 15.75
C TYR A 24 6.34 3.33 16.37
N THR A 25 6.70 4.54 15.92
CA THR A 25 7.85 5.29 16.44
C THR A 25 7.61 5.78 17.87
N GLY A 26 6.41 6.24 18.19
CA GLY A 26 6.06 6.74 19.53
C GLY A 26 5.92 5.63 20.58
N ALA A 27 5.40 4.46 20.19
CA ALA A 27 5.15 3.35 21.11
C ALA A 27 6.32 2.37 21.25
N ILE A 28 7.15 2.20 20.21
CA ILE A 28 8.12 1.10 20.13
C ILE A 28 9.57 1.60 19.96
N SER A 29 9.80 2.83 19.49
CA SER A 29 11.18 3.31 19.25
C SER A 29 11.87 3.74 20.56
N PRO A 30 13.10 3.25 20.84
CA PRO A 30 13.92 3.72 21.96
C PRO A 30 14.16 5.24 21.90
N TRP A 31 14.30 5.77 20.68
CA TRP A 31 14.60 7.19 20.44
C TRP A 31 13.53 8.16 20.97
N ALA A 32 12.26 7.77 20.90
CA ALA A 32 11.15 8.59 21.42
C ALA A 32 11.07 8.53 22.95
N ARG A 33 11.43 7.37 23.52
CA ARG A 33 11.43 7.11 24.97
C ARG A 33 12.49 7.94 25.68
N ASP A 34 13.67 8.07 25.08
CA ASP A 34 14.80 8.84 25.65
C ASP A 34 14.57 10.36 25.65
N ARG A 35 13.66 10.87 24.79
CA ARG A 35 13.35 12.31 24.68
C ARG A 35 12.07 12.75 25.39
N GLY A 36 11.36 11.85 26.07
CA GLY A 36 10.09 12.18 26.74
C GLY A 36 8.96 12.57 25.77
N LEU A 37 9.10 12.28 24.47
CA LEU A 37 8.12 12.54 23.42
C LEU A 37 7.09 11.41 23.12
N PRO A 38 7.08 10.23 23.79
CA PRO A 38 6.32 9.10 23.27
C PRO A 38 4.81 9.35 23.35
N ILE A 39 4.32 10.02 24.40
CA ILE A 39 2.89 10.32 24.59
C ILE A 39 2.39 11.30 23.51
N PHE A 40 3.12 12.38 23.25
CA PHE A 40 2.75 13.35 22.22
C PHE A 40 2.68 12.71 20.82
N LEU A 41 3.67 11.89 20.48
CA LEU A 41 3.70 11.17 19.20
C LEU A 41 2.53 10.17 19.08
N ILE A 42 2.20 9.45 20.16
CA ILE A 42 1.06 8.53 20.17
C ILE A 42 -0.26 9.28 19.95
N VAL A 43 -0.48 10.39 20.67
CA VAL A 43 -1.70 11.21 20.53
C VAL A 43 -1.81 11.78 19.12
N LEU A 44 -0.73 12.35 18.58
CA LEU A 44 -0.70 12.85 17.21
C LEU A 44 -0.98 11.74 16.20
N SER A 45 -0.48 10.53 16.46
CA SER A 45 -0.76 9.36 15.63
C SER A 45 -2.25 8.99 15.63
N LEU A 46 -2.90 9.01 16.80
CA LEU A 46 -4.32 8.66 16.94
C LEU A 46 -5.20 9.70 16.25
N VAL A 47 -4.86 10.99 16.36
CA VAL A 47 -5.55 12.06 15.64
C VAL A 47 -5.40 11.88 14.13
N ALA A 48 -4.19 11.63 13.64
CA ALA A 48 -3.94 11.40 12.22
C ALA A 48 -4.70 10.16 11.71
N LEU A 49 -4.71 9.06 12.47
CA LEU A 49 -5.45 7.84 12.14
C LEU A 49 -6.97 8.08 12.14
N GLY A 50 -7.49 8.77 13.15
CA GLY A 50 -8.91 9.11 13.27
C GLY A 50 -9.39 9.97 12.11
N LEU A 51 -8.65 11.02 11.77
CA LEU A 51 -8.95 11.88 10.61
C LEU A 51 -8.82 11.10 9.29
N GLY A 52 -7.78 10.28 9.14
CA GLY A 52 -7.58 9.44 7.96
C GLY A 52 -8.73 8.47 7.75
N MET A 53 -9.20 7.81 8.82
CA MET A 53 -10.38 6.96 8.76
C MET A 53 -11.65 7.75 8.45
N ALA A 54 -11.89 8.88 9.10
CA ALA A 54 -13.07 9.72 8.83
C ALA A 54 -13.15 10.17 7.37
N LEU A 55 -12.00 10.37 6.71
CA LEU A 55 -11.92 10.71 5.29
C LEU A 55 -12.16 9.50 4.38
N ILE A 56 -11.61 8.33 4.70
CA ILE A 56 -11.66 7.14 3.83
C ILE A 56 -12.95 6.33 4.00
N PHE A 57 -13.44 6.15 5.21
CA PHE A 57 -14.57 5.25 5.51
C PHE A 57 -15.84 5.58 4.71
N PRO A 58 -16.26 6.86 4.60
CA PRO A 58 -17.42 7.22 3.78
C PRO A 58 -17.22 6.88 2.30
N LEU A 59 -15.99 6.98 1.78
CA LEU A 59 -15.67 6.59 0.40
C LEU A 59 -15.75 5.09 0.20
N ILE A 60 -15.23 4.29 1.13
CA ILE A 60 -15.32 2.82 1.07
C ILE A 60 -16.79 2.39 1.08
N ILE A 61 -17.60 2.93 2.01
CA ILE A 61 -19.04 2.62 2.09
C ILE A 61 -19.75 3.01 0.79
N TRP A 62 -19.47 4.21 0.26
CA TRP A 62 -20.05 4.66 -1.00
C TRP A 62 -19.66 3.74 -2.16
N PHE A 63 -18.38 3.38 -2.28
CA PHE A 63 -17.87 2.51 -3.34
C PHE A 63 -18.49 1.11 -3.27
N TYR A 64 -18.53 0.53 -2.07
CA TYR A 64 -19.14 -0.78 -1.84
C TYR A 64 -20.62 -0.77 -2.17
N LYS A 65 -21.41 0.19 -1.65
CA LYS A 65 -22.85 0.28 -1.97
C LYS A 65 -23.09 0.45 -3.48
N ARG A 66 -22.22 1.18 -4.18
CA ARG A 66 -22.34 1.42 -5.62
C ARG A 66 -22.05 0.16 -6.45
N HIS A 67 -21.07 -0.65 -6.04
CA HIS A 67 -20.56 -1.78 -6.83
C HIS A 67 -20.87 -3.15 -6.21
N ARG A 68 -21.73 -3.23 -5.18
CA ARG A 68 -22.08 -4.48 -4.47
C ARG A 68 -22.61 -5.58 -5.39
N SER A 69 -23.34 -5.22 -6.44
CA SER A 69 -23.93 -6.18 -7.38
C SER A 69 -22.91 -6.76 -8.37
N ASP A 70 -21.72 -6.18 -8.48
CA ASP A 70 -20.66 -6.69 -9.35
C ASP A 70 -19.93 -7.85 -8.67
N LYS A 71 -20.10 -9.07 -9.21
CA LYS A 71 -19.47 -10.30 -8.72
C LYS A 71 -17.94 -10.22 -8.71
N ARG A 72 -17.34 -9.34 -9.51
CA ARG A 72 -15.88 -9.14 -9.59
C ARG A 72 -15.33 -8.49 -8.32
N LEU A 73 -16.11 -7.66 -7.63
CA LEU A 73 -15.67 -6.95 -6.42
C LEU A 73 -15.33 -7.89 -5.25
N PRO A 74 -16.23 -8.79 -4.79
CA PRO A 74 -15.90 -9.70 -3.70
C PRO A 74 -14.81 -10.71 -4.10
N GLN A 75 -14.78 -11.16 -5.37
CA GLN A 75 -13.73 -12.04 -5.87
C GLN A 75 -12.35 -11.38 -5.84
N LEU A 76 -12.25 -10.11 -6.26
CA LEU A 76 -11.00 -9.35 -6.23
C LEU A 76 -10.50 -9.15 -4.79
N ILE A 77 -11.39 -8.79 -3.86
CA ILE A 77 -11.05 -8.59 -2.45
C ILE A 77 -10.60 -9.92 -1.83
N LEU A 78 -11.32 -11.01 -2.09
CA LEU A 78 -10.97 -12.34 -1.59
C LEU A 78 -9.61 -12.81 -2.15
N ALA A 79 -9.39 -12.65 -3.46
CA ALA A 79 -8.14 -13.01 -4.10
C ALA A 79 -6.96 -12.21 -3.52
N TYR A 80 -7.14 -10.90 -3.30
CA TYR A 80 -6.14 -10.06 -2.63
C TYR A 80 -5.84 -10.58 -1.21
N LEU A 81 -6.86 -10.82 -0.38
CA LEU A 81 -6.68 -11.30 0.99
C LEU A 81 -5.98 -12.66 1.03
N LEU A 82 -6.42 -13.62 0.21
CA LEU A 82 -5.79 -14.94 0.13
C LEU A 82 -4.34 -14.83 -0.34
N SER A 83 -4.07 -14.04 -1.37
CA SER A 83 -2.70 -13.85 -1.88
C SER A 83 -1.79 -13.21 -0.84
N ALA A 84 -2.29 -12.24 -0.05
CA ALA A 84 -1.53 -11.59 1.01
C ALA A 84 -1.22 -12.56 2.16
N VAL A 85 -2.19 -13.38 2.58
CA VAL A 85 -2.00 -14.40 3.63
C VAL A 85 -1.01 -15.47 3.17
N VAL A 86 -1.20 -16.03 1.97
CA VAL A 86 -0.31 -17.06 1.43
C VAL A 86 1.11 -16.51 1.25
N ALA A 87 1.27 -15.31 0.69
CA ALA A 87 2.58 -14.67 0.58
C ALA A 87 3.23 -14.47 1.95
N GLY A 88 2.48 -14.01 2.95
CA GLY A 88 2.97 -13.84 4.32
C GLY A 88 3.48 -15.15 4.92
N LEU A 89 2.72 -16.24 4.78
CA LEU A 89 3.10 -17.57 5.25
C LEU A 89 4.35 -18.10 4.54
N VAL A 90 4.42 -17.96 3.21
CA VAL A 90 5.56 -18.42 2.41
C VAL A 90 6.83 -17.65 2.77
N ILE A 91 6.77 -16.31 2.83
CA ILE A 91 7.92 -15.48 3.14
C ILE A 91 8.38 -15.73 4.59
N GLY A 92 7.44 -15.84 5.53
CA GLY A 92 7.74 -16.14 6.93
C GLY A 92 8.36 -17.53 7.11
N GLY A 93 7.78 -18.54 6.46
CA GLY A 93 8.27 -19.92 6.52
C GLY A 93 9.65 -20.09 5.87
N ILE A 94 9.87 -19.49 4.69
CA ILE A 94 11.19 -19.48 4.05
C ILE A 94 12.20 -18.73 4.93
N GLY A 95 11.80 -17.61 5.52
CA GLY A 95 12.64 -16.85 6.44
C GLY A 95 13.07 -17.66 7.67
N GLN A 96 12.13 -18.41 8.27
CA GLN A 96 12.43 -19.27 9.40
C GLN A 96 13.34 -20.44 9.00
N LEU A 97 13.08 -21.09 7.86
CA LEU A 97 13.92 -22.19 7.36
C LEU A 97 15.35 -21.72 7.07
N LEU A 98 15.51 -20.53 6.46
CA LEU A 98 16.81 -19.91 6.25
C LEU A 98 17.54 -19.57 7.55
N TYR A 99 16.82 -19.22 8.61
CA TYR A 99 17.44 -18.96 9.90
C TYR A 99 17.87 -20.25 10.60
N ASP A 100 17.01 -21.27 10.59
CA ASP A 100 17.24 -22.52 11.33
C ASP A 100 18.28 -23.43 10.65
N HIS A 101 18.41 -23.38 9.32
CA HIS A 101 19.26 -24.30 8.55
C HIS A 101 20.46 -23.65 7.85
N THR A 102 20.70 -22.35 8.02
CA THR A 102 21.85 -21.67 7.42
C THR A 102 22.60 -20.85 8.47
N SER A 103 23.93 -20.72 8.31
CA SER A 103 24.77 -19.89 9.19
C SER A 103 24.60 -18.37 8.95
N PHE A 104 23.47 -17.95 8.38
CA PHE A 104 23.22 -16.54 8.10
C PHE A 104 22.92 -15.78 9.39
N ALA A 105 23.48 -14.58 9.51
CA ALA A 105 23.17 -13.69 10.63
C ALA A 105 21.67 -13.36 10.65
N TYR A 106 21.05 -13.40 11.84
CA TYR A 106 19.63 -13.08 12.03
C TYR A 106 19.22 -11.75 11.38
N TYR A 107 20.09 -10.74 11.45
CA TYR A 107 19.88 -9.44 10.84
C TYR A 107 19.72 -9.51 9.31
N ALA A 108 20.53 -10.33 8.63
CA ALA A 108 20.45 -10.50 7.19
C ALA A 108 19.14 -11.20 6.78
N VAL A 109 18.76 -12.27 7.49
CA VAL A 109 17.50 -12.99 7.24
C VAL A 109 16.29 -12.08 7.47
N ARG A 110 16.27 -11.37 8.61
CA ARG A 110 15.22 -10.39 8.94
C ARG A 110 15.08 -9.31 7.87
N THR A 111 16.20 -8.78 7.38
CA THR A 111 16.20 -7.74 6.35
C THR A 111 15.71 -8.29 5.01
N GLY A 112 16.09 -9.51 4.64
CA GLY A 112 15.60 -10.18 3.43
C GLY A 112 14.08 -10.44 3.47
N VAL A 113 13.58 -10.95 4.59
CA VAL A 113 12.14 -11.15 4.86
C VAL A 113 11.37 -9.82 4.77
N TRP A 114 11.89 -8.76 5.38
CA TRP A 114 11.28 -7.44 5.35
C TRP A 114 11.26 -6.82 3.94
N THR A 115 12.36 -6.91 3.20
CA THR A 115 12.44 -6.43 1.82
C THR A 115 11.47 -7.17 0.91
N THR A 116 11.47 -8.50 0.98
CA THR A 116 10.62 -9.35 0.13
C THR A 116 9.14 -9.12 0.41
N SER A 117 8.75 -9.03 1.68
CA SER A 117 7.37 -8.72 2.06
C SER A 117 6.94 -7.32 1.61
N THR A 118 7.82 -6.32 1.69
CA THR A 118 7.53 -4.96 1.22
C THR A 118 7.25 -4.93 -0.29
N ILE A 119 8.11 -5.57 -1.11
CA ILE A 119 7.95 -5.62 -2.56
C ILE A 119 6.64 -6.31 -2.94
N ILE A 120 6.38 -7.49 -2.37
CA ILE A 120 5.17 -8.27 -2.67
C ILE A 120 3.92 -7.51 -2.25
N GLN A 121 3.91 -6.89 -1.07
CA GLN A 121 2.77 -6.08 -0.63
C GLN A 121 2.51 -4.89 -1.56
N SER A 122 3.53 -4.18 -2.02
CA SER A 122 3.35 -3.06 -2.95
C SER A 122 2.78 -3.53 -4.30
N ILE A 123 3.22 -4.69 -4.81
CA ILE A 123 2.66 -5.29 -6.04
C ILE A 123 1.19 -5.68 -5.84
N LEU A 124 0.86 -6.35 -4.73
CA LEU A 124 -0.52 -6.75 -4.43
C LEU A 124 -1.46 -5.54 -4.30
N LYS A 125 -1.01 -4.47 -3.63
CA LYS A 125 -1.76 -3.20 -3.53
C LYS A 125 -2.01 -2.58 -4.91
N LEU A 126 -0.99 -2.58 -5.79
CA LEU A 126 -1.12 -2.07 -7.16
C LEU A 126 -2.16 -2.87 -7.96
N LEU A 127 -2.13 -4.20 -7.87
CA LEU A 127 -3.10 -5.07 -8.54
C LEU A 127 -4.52 -4.83 -8.01
N LEU A 128 -4.67 -4.67 -6.70
CA LEU A 128 -5.95 -4.32 -6.08
C LEU A 128 -6.46 -2.97 -6.59
N CYS A 129 -5.62 -1.93 -6.59
CA CYS A 129 -5.99 -0.60 -7.10
C CYS A 129 -6.39 -0.65 -8.58
N PHE A 130 -5.65 -1.38 -9.40
CA PHE A 130 -5.98 -1.57 -10.80
C PHE A 130 -7.34 -2.26 -10.98
N GLY A 131 -7.61 -3.32 -10.21
CA GLY A 131 -8.88 -4.03 -10.25
C GLY A 131 -10.05 -3.16 -9.78
N LEU A 132 -9.88 -2.41 -8.69
CA LEU A 132 -10.90 -1.49 -8.15
C LEU A 132 -11.22 -0.37 -9.14
N VAL A 133 -10.22 0.23 -9.77
CA VAL A 133 -10.45 1.28 -10.80
C VAL A 133 -11.11 0.69 -12.04
N SER A 134 -10.75 -0.53 -12.43
CA SER A 134 -11.37 -1.21 -13.58
C SER A 134 -12.85 -1.50 -13.34
N ILE A 135 -13.22 -1.95 -12.13
CA ILE A 135 -14.63 -2.09 -11.70
C ILE A 135 -15.33 -0.73 -11.68
N HIS A 136 -14.66 0.30 -11.14
CA HIS A 136 -15.23 1.64 -11.06
C HIS A 136 -15.62 2.20 -12.43
N LYS A 137 -14.78 1.95 -13.43
CA LYS A 137 -14.96 2.40 -14.81
C LYS A 137 -15.70 1.37 -15.69
N ASN A 138 -16.09 0.23 -15.14
CA ASN A 138 -16.71 -0.89 -15.87
C ASN A 138 -15.90 -1.37 -17.11
N LEU A 139 -14.58 -1.41 -16.99
CA LEU A 139 -13.67 -1.75 -18.09
C LEU A 139 -13.21 -3.22 -18.03
N PRO A 140 -12.95 -3.87 -19.19
CA PRO A 140 -12.41 -5.23 -19.23
C PRO A 140 -10.95 -5.28 -18.75
N ILE A 141 -10.72 -5.99 -17.64
CA ILE A 141 -9.41 -6.12 -16.97
C ILE A 141 -8.34 -6.70 -17.92
N ARG A 142 -8.70 -7.70 -18.74
CA ARG A 142 -7.77 -8.42 -19.62
C ARG A 142 -7.19 -7.55 -20.74
N LYS A 143 -7.99 -6.65 -21.33
CA LYS A 143 -7.54 -5.74 -22.41
C LYS A 143 -6.63 -4.61 -21.89
N ARG A 144 -6.71 -4.30 -20.59
CA ARG A 144 -5.96 -3.19 -19.96
C ARG A 144 -4.65 -3.63 -19.28
N SER A 145 -4.31 -4.91 -19.36
CA SER A 145 -3.10 -5.47 -18.72
C SER A 145 -1.81 -4.78 -19.18
N ASN A 146 -1.74 -4.30 -20.43
CA ASN A 146 -0.57 -3.57 -20.93
C ASN A 146 -0.31 -2.24 -20.18
N TYR A 147 -1.35 -1.61 -19.62
CA TYR A 147 -1.21 -0.38 -18.82
C TYR A 147 -0.73 -0.64 -17.39
N LEU A 148 -0.61 -1.90 -16.97
CA LEU A 148 0.00 -2.24 -15.66
C LEU A 148 1.51 -2.07 -15.69
N TYR A 149 2.17 -2.22 -16.84
CA TYR A 149 3.62 -2.28 -16.91
C TYR A 149 4.29 -1.02 -16.33
N LEU A 150 3.82 0.17 -16.71
CA LEU A 150 4.40 1.44 -16.26
C LEU A 150 4.27 1.65 -14.73
N PRO A 151 3.09 1.54 -14.11
CA PRO A 151 2.98 1.61 -12.66
C PRO A 151 3.69 0.44 -11.94
N LEU A 152 3.79 -0.75 -12.54
CA LEU A 152 4.53 -1.87 -11.96
C LEU A 152 6.04 -1.59 -11.88
N VAL A 153 6.62 -1.06 -12.97
CA VAL A 153 8.01 -0.59 -13.02
C VAL A 153 8.23 0.51 -11.99
N GLY A 154 7.30 1.48 -11.90
CA GLY A 154 7.36 2.55 -10.91
C GLY A 154 7.35 2.06 -9.46
N VAL A 155 6.46 1.11 -9.13
CA VAL A 155 6.42 0.45 -7.82
C VAL A 155 7.72 -0.29 -7.54
N PHE A 156 8.23 -1.04 -8.51
CA PHE A 156 9.46 -1.82 -8.33
C PHE A 156 10.68 -0.93 -8.06
N LEU A 157 10.86 0.14 -8.84
CA LEU A 157 11.89 1.15 -8.61
C LEU A 157 11.73 1.84 -7.25
N ALA A 158 10.52 2.22 -6.88
CA ALA A 158 10.25 2.84 -5.58
C ALA A 158 10.57 1.88 -4.43
N SER A 159 10.23 0.60 -4.54
CA SER A 159 10.57 -0.42 -3.55
C SER A 159 12.08 -0.62 -3.42
N ILE A 160 12.84 -0.62 -4.53
CA ILE A 160 14.31 -0.67 -4.48
C ILE A 160 14.87 0.57 -3.78
N GLY A 161 14.37 1.76 -4.13
CA GLY A 161 14.78 3.01 -3.48
C GLY A 161 14.50 3.02 -1.99
N ILE A 162 13.34 2.50 -1.57
CA ILE A 162 12.96 2.32 -0.17
C ILE A 162 13.95 1.40 0.57
N VAL A 163 14.30 0.27 -0.03
CA VAL A 163 15.21 -0.70 0.57
C VAL A 163 16.61 -0.11 0.75
N LEU A 164 17.12 0.58 -0.28
CA LEU A 164 18.40 1.29 -0.21
C LEU A 164 18.37 2.38 0.86
N LEU A 165 17.31 3.19 0.91
CA LEU A 165 17.17 4.24 1.91
C LEU A 165 17.14 3.69 3.34
N ASN A 166 16.43 2.58 3.56
CA ASN A 166 16.36 1.95 4.88
C ASN A 166 17.69 1.28 5.28
N TYR A 167 18.50 0.86 4.31
CA TYR A 167 19.85 0.36 4.56
C TYR A 167 20.80 1.48 5.01
N PHE A 168 20.79 2.64 4.32
CA PHE A 168 21.68 3.76 4.65
C PHE A 168 21.23 4.58 5.87
N LEU A 169 19.92 4.70 6.10
CA LEU A 169 19.34 5.54 7.14
C LEU A 169 18.21 4.80 7.87
N PRO A 170 18.49 3.78 8.70
CA PRO A 170 17.46 2.92 9.28
C PRO A 170 16.43 3.65 10.16
N THR A 171 16.84 4.74 10.83
CA THR A 171 15.96 5.51 11.73
C THR A 171 14.98 6.41 10.98
N ILE A 172 15.44 7.09 9.92
CA ILE A 172 14.64 8.03 9.11
C ILE A 172 13.93 7.27 7.97
N GLY A 173 14.59 6.24 7.45
CA GLY A 173 14.16 5.40 6.34
C GLY A 173 12.78 4.81 6.57
N SER A 174 12.43 4.38 7.78
CA SER A 174 11.10 3.83 8.08
C SER A 174 9.94 4.82 7.90
N ILE A 175 10.13 6.10 8.26
CA ILE A 175 9.12 7.16 8.11
C ILE A 175 9.01 7.54 6.64
N VAL A 176 10.15 7.77 5.99
CA VAL A 176 10.21 8.12 4.56
C VAL A 176 9.63 7.00 3.70
N THR A 177 9.89 5.74 4.04
CA THR A 177 9.32 4.57 3.36
C THR A 177 7.80 4.61 3.34
N SER A 178 7.17 4.98 4.45
CA SER A 178 5.71 5.04 4.52
C SER A 178 5.12 6.21 3.73
N LEU A 179 5.84 7.33 3.69
CA LEU A 179 5.45 8.47 2.87
C LEU A 179 5.53 8.11 1.38
N ILE A 180 6.63 7.46 0.97
CA ILE A 180 6.83 6.99 -0.40
C ILE A 180 5.75 5.97 -0.76
N ASP A 181 5.44 4.98 0.09
CA ASP A 181 4.38 3.99 -0.19
C ASP A 181 3.01 4.65 -0.38
N ALA A 182 2.67 5.64 0.44
CA ALA A 182 1.43 6.42 0.29
C ALA A 182 1.42 7.24 -1.02
N ILE A 183 2.52 7.92 -1.34
CA ILE A 183 2.67 8.69 -2.59
C ILE A 183 2.56 7.78 -3.80
N VAL A 184 3.22 6.63 -3.80
CA VAL A 184 3.18 5.64 -4.88
C VAL A 184 1.76 5.13 -5.08
N LEU A 185 1.04 4.83 -3.99
CA LEU A 185 -0.35 4.40 -4.06
C LEU A 185 -1.26 5.50 -4.65
N ILE A 186 -1.10 6.75 -4.20
CA ILE A 186 -1.86 7.91 -4.68
C ILE A 186 -1.59 8.16 -6.17
N SER A 187 -0.31 8.16 -6.57
CA SER A 187 0.12 8.31 -7.96
C SER A 187 -0.41 7.19 -8.85
N THR A 188 -0.45 5.95 -8.35
CA THR A 188 -1.00 4.80 -9.08
C THR A 188 -2.51 4.96 -9.31
N ILE A 189 -3.25 5.38 -8.27
CA ILE A 189 -4.68 5.66 -8.39
C ILE A 189 -4.94 6.83 -9.34
N TYR A 190 -4.14 7.90 -9.25
CA TYR A 190 -4.23 9.04 -10.15
C TYR A 190 -3.99 8.63 -11.61
N TYR A 191 -2.94 7.85 -11.86
CA TYR A 191 -2.60 7.31 -13.18
C TYR A 191 -3.77 6.54 -13.79
N PHE A 192 -4.36 5.59 -13.04
CA PHE A 192 -5.45 4.77 -13.57
C PHE A 192 -6.78 5.53 -13.74
N ILE A 193 -7.06 6.52 -12.88
CA ILE A 193 -8.30 7.31 -12.93
C ILE A 193 -8.23 8.40 -14.01
N TYR A 194 -7.13 9.13 -14.12
CA TYR A 194 -7.07 10.37 -14.91
C TYR A 194 -6.12 10.30 -16.11
N LEU A 195 -4.99 9.58 -16.00
CA LEU A 195 -3.91 9.69 -16.98
C LEU A 195 -3.99 8.65 -18.09
N VAL A 196 -4.47 7.44 -17.77
CA VAL A 196 -4.75 6.43 -18.79
C VAL A 196 -5.98 6.87 -19.58
N LYS A 197 -5.73 7.48 -20.76
CA LYS A 197 -6.76 7.77 -21.75
C LYS A 197 -7.46 6.47 -22.12
N GLU A 198 -8.76 6.45 -21.89
CA GLU A 198 -9.63 5.38 -22.34
C GLU A 198 -9.67 5.48 -23.87
N THR A 199 -8.99 4.58 -24.57
CA THR A 199 -9.24 4.43 -26.01
C THR A 199 -10.70 4.01 -26.17
N PRO A 200 -11.53 4.78 -26.88
CA PRO A 200 -12.93 4.46 -27.10
C PRO A 200 -13.01 3.32 -28.11
N TYR A 201 -12.77 2.09 -27.66
CA TYR A 201 -13.05 0.89 -28.43
C TYR A 201 -14.02 0.04 -27.64
N GLU A 202 -15.31 0.38 -27.79
CA GLU A 202 -16.47 -0.52 -27.95
C GLU A 202 -17.79 0.25 -27.72
N THR A 203 -18.03 1.31 -28.50
CA THR A 203 -19.41 1.80 -28.75
C THR A 203 -19.97 1.34 -30.10
N THR A 204 -19.26 0.50 -30.85
CA THR A 204 -19.76 -0.02 -32.13
C THR A 204 -19.16 -1.38 -32.45
N SER A 205 -19.87 -2.44 -32.07
CA SER A 205 -20.22 -3.58 -32.94
C SER A 205 -21.11 -4.54 -32.14
#